data_AF-A0A963YQ33-F1
#
_entry.id   AF-A0A963YQ33-F1
#
_cell.length_a   1.000
_cell.length_b   1.000
_cell.length_c   1.000
_cell.angle_alpha   90.00
_cell.angle_beta   90.00
_cell.angle_gamma   90.00
#
_symmetry.space_group_name_H-M   'P 1'
#
loop_
_entity.id
_entity.type
_entity.pdbx_description
1 polymer ?
#
loop_
_entity_poly.entity_id
_entity_poly.type
_entity_poly.pdbx_seq_one_letter_code
_entity_poly.pdbx_strand_id
1 'polypeptide(L)'
;MFIATNRFKINPDHHTAFRDRWLARETHLETVPGFVAFHLLEGPKKDDHVLFVSHTIWQEREDFEAWTKSEQFRAAHVQAAQGVSMALGRPEFEGFAVVQELVMDGAPGFLTSGATQAA
;
A
#
# COMPACT_ATOMS: atom_id res chain seq x y z
N MET A 1 -0.47 14.16 9.00
CA MET A 1 -0.07 13.04 8.13
C MET A 1 -0.10 11.73 8.90
N PHE A 2 -0.59 10.68 8.28
CA PHE A 2 -0.60 9.33 8.84
C PHE A 2 -0.03 8.35 7.82
N ILE A 3 0.83 7.44 8.28
CA ILE A 3 1.40 6.38 7.46
C ILE A 3 0.83 5.06 7.95
N ALA A 4 0.23 4.30 7.05
CA ALA A 4 -0.25 2.95 7.32
C ALA A 4 0.56 1.95 6.50
N THR A 5 1.09 0.93 7.17
CA THR A 5 1.81 -0.16 6.52
C THR A 5 1.21 -1.52 6.87
N ASN A 6 1.21 -2.44 5.91
CA ASN A 6 1.00 -3.86 6.17
C ASN A 6 2.22 -4.64 5.67
N ARG A 7 2.79 -5.48 6.53
CA ARG A 7 3.90 -6.37 6.20
C ARG A 7 3.38 -7.74 5.82
N PHE A 8 3.81 -8.22 4.66
CA PHE A 8 3.48 -9.53 4.14
C PHE A 8 4.76 -10.38 4.12
N LYS A 9 4.75 -11.50 4.82
CA LYS A 9 5.82 -12.51 4.71
C LYS A 9 5.42 -13.48 3.61
N ILE A 10 5.96 -13.32 2.41
CA ILE A 10 5.57 -14.15 1.25
C ILE A 10 6.49 -15.35 1.16
N ASN A 11 5.92 -16.55 1.01
CA ASN A 11 6.72 -17.75 0.75
C ASN A 11 7.59 -17.51 -0.51
N PRO A 12 8.91 -17.78 -0.49
CA PRO A 12 9.80 -17.53 -1.62
C PRO A 12 9.31 -18.12 -2.95
N ASP A 13 8.65 -19.29 -2.92
CA ASP A 13 8.09 -19.95 -4.11
C ASP A 13 6.92 -19.19 -4.73
N HIS A 14 6.33 -18.25 -4.00
CA HIS A 14 5.20 -17.43 -4.42
C HIS A 14 5.57 -15.97 -4.68
N HIS A 15 6.86 -15.61 -4.64
CA HIS A 15 7.34 -14.23 -4.81
C HIS A 15 6.79 -13.56 -6.09
N THR A 16 7.06 -14.14 -7.26
CA THR A 16 6.63 -13.59 -8.55
C THR A 16 5.12 -13.57 -8.66
N ALA A 17 4.45 -14.67 -8.29
CA ALA A 17 2.99 -14.77 -8.35
C ALA A 17 2.29 -13.71 -7.47
N PHE A 18 2.83 -13.44 -6.28
CA PHE A 18 2.32 -12.39 -5.40
C PHE A 18 2.49 -11.01 -6.03
N ARG A 19 3.70 -10.69 -6.52
CA ARG A 19 3.99 -9.40 -7.14
C ARG A 19 3.09 -9.13 -8.34
N ASP A 20 2.99 -10.10 -9.25
CA ASP A 20 2.20 -9.96 -10.48
C ASP A 20 0.71 -9.84 -10.15
N ARG A 21 0.20 -10.66 -9.21
CA ARG A 21 -1.19 -10.54 -8.74
C ARG A 21 -1.45 -9.17 -8.11
N TRP A 22 -0.51 -8.63 -7.34
CA TRP A 22 -0.68 -7.32 -6.72
C TRP A 22 -0.74 -6.21 -7.76
N LEU A 23 0.17 -6.21 -8.73
CA LEU A 23 0.23 -5.21 -9.80
C LEU A 23 -0.98 -5.26 -10.74
N ALA A 24 -1.63 -6.43 -10.87
CA ALA A 24 -2.84 -6.60 -11.66
C ALA A 24 -4.12 -6.11 -10.95
N ARG A 25 -4.06 -5.71 -9.68
CA ARG A 25 -5.23 -5.23 -8.95
C ARG A 25 -5.63 -3.86 -9.44
N GLU A 26 -6.93 -3.69 -9.62
CA GLU A 26 -7.51 -2.36 -9.73
C GLU A 26 -7.52 -1.72 -8.32
N THR A 27 -7.04 -0.49 -8.23
CA THR A 27 -7.09 0.32 -7.02
C THR A 27 -7.86 1.58 -7.31
N HIS A 28 -8.57 2.07 -6.31
CA HIS A 28 -9.32 3.33 -6.37
C HIS A 28 -8.89 4.28 -5.24
N LEU A 29 -7.71 4.04 -4.65
CA LEU A 29 -7.18 4.83 -3.53
C LEU A 29 -7.04 6.31 -3.90
N GLU A 30 -6.71 6.60 -5.15
CA GLU A 30 -6.61 7.95 -5.70
C GLU A 30 -7.93 8.73 -5.65
N THR A 31 -9.06 8.05 -5.52
CA THR A 31 -10.39 8.68 -5.38
C THR A 31 -10.78 8.92 -3.92
N VAL A 32 -9.99 8.42 -2.96
CA VAL A 32 -10.31 8.47 -1.54
C VAL A 32 -9.85 9.82 -0.96
N PRO A 33 -10.73 10.58 -0.28
CA PRO A 33 -10.33 11.80 0.40
C PRO A 33 -9.15 11.59 1.34
N GLY A 34 -8.20 12.52 1.31
CA GLY A 34 -7.02 12.50 2.18
C GLY A 34 -5.94 11.48 1.80
N PHE A 35 -6.13 10.64 0.77
CA PHE A 35 -5.06 9.80 0.25
C PHE A 35 -3.96 10.66 -0.40
N VAL A 36 -2.69 10.33 -0.12
CA VAL A 36 -1.52 11.05 -0.65
C VAL A 36 -0.71 10.16 -1.58
N ALA A 37 -0.35 8.96 -1.14
CA ALA A 37 0.49 8.05 -1.91
C ALA A 37 0.32 6.59 -1.48
N PHE A 38 0.63 5.67 -2.40
CA PHE A 38 0.75 4.24 -2.15
C PHE A 38 2.06 3.74 -2.75
N HIS A 39 2.74 2.86 -2.01
CA HIS A 39 3.87 2.09 -2.50
C HIS A 39 3.67 0.62 -2.15
N LEU A 40 3.94 -0.26 -3.12
CA LEU A 40 4.28 -1.65 -2.82
C LEU A 40 5.80 -1.74 -2.77
N LEU A 41 6.33 -2.09 -1.60
CA LEU A 41 7.76 -2.20 -1.36
C LEU A 41 8.14 -3.67 -1.30
N GLU A 42 9.16 -4.06 -2.05
CA GLU A 42 9.85 -5.34 -1.89
C GLU A 42 11.02 -5.13 -0.91
N GLY A 43 10.99 -5.86 0.20
CA GLY A 43 11.99 -5.80 1.25
C GLY A 43 13.03 -6.92 1.16
N PRO A 44 13.83 -7.09 2.22
CA PRO A 44 14.85 -8.15 2.26
C PRO A 44 14.27 -9.55 2.12
N LYS A 45 15.04 -10.42 1.47
CA LYS A 45 14.81 -11.87 1.46
C LYS A 45 15.39 -12.48 2.74
N LYS A 46 14.66 -13.40 3.35
CA LYS A 46 15.05 -14.22 4.51
C LYS A 46 14.88 -15.70 4.15
N ASP A 47 15.38 -16.57 5.02
CA ASP A 47 15.36 -18.02 4.78
C ASP A 47 13.94 -18.58 4.59
N ASP A 48 12.96 -18.02 5.29
CA ASP A 48 11.57 -18.47 5.28
C ASP A 48 10.64 -17.61 4.40
N HIS A 49 11.00 -16.36 4.09
CA HIS A 49 10.13 -15.46 3.32
C HIS A 49 10.86 -14.35 2.57
N VAL A 50 10.17 -13.79 1.58
CA VAL A 50 10.46 -12.45 1.07
C VAL A 50 9.48 -11.46 1.68
N LEU A 51 10.00 -10.36 2.23
CA LEU A 51 9.16 -9.31 2.80
C LEU A 51 8.55 -8.45 1.68
N PHE A 52 7.25 -8.24 1.72
CA PHE A 52 6.60 -7.14 1.02
C PHE A 52 5.93 -6.20 2.02
N VAL A 53 5.86 -4.91 1.70
CA VAL A 53 5.18 -3.92 2.52
C VAL A 53 4.27 -3.09 1.63
N SER A 54 2.96 -3.07 1.92
CA SER A 54 2.12 -1.99 1.41
C SER A 54 2.33 -0.77 2.28
N HIS A 55 2.59 0.39 1.70
CA HIS A 55 2.84 1.64 2.40
C HIS A 55 1.91 2.71 1.85
N THR A 56 1.02 3.24 2.68
CA THR A 56 0.10 4.32 2.32
C THR A 56 0.38 5.56 3.15
N ILE A 57 0.27 6.71 2.51
CA ILE A 57 0.40 8.03 3.12
C ILE A 57 -0.94 8.74 3.03
N TRP A 58 -1.36 9.34 4.14
CA TRP A 58 -2.64 10.04 4.30
C TRP A 58 -2.42 11.43 4.89
N GLN A 59 -3.25 12.40 4.50
CA GLN A 59 -3.22 13.77 5.01
C GLN A 59 -3.47 13.76 6.52
N GLU A 60 -4.51 13.06 6.98
CA GLU A 60 -4.84 12.88 8.38
C GLU A 60 -5.06 11.39 8.73
N ARG A 61 -5.05 11.07 10.03
CA ARG A 61 -5.33 9.69 10.49
C ARG A 61 -6.80 9.35 10.28
N GLU A 62 -7.65 10.35 10.44
CA GLU A 62 -9.09 10.29 10.31
C GLU A 62 -9.50 9.90 8.88
N ASP A 63 -8.77 10.38 7.86
CA ASP A 63 -8.96 9.99 6.46
C ASP A 63 -8.72 8.48 6.26
N PHE A 64 -7.61 7.96 6.81
CA PHE A 64 -7.33 6.52 6.80
C PHE A 64 -8.42 5.74 7.54
N GLU A 65 -8.83 6.19 8.73
CA GLU A 65 -9.87 5.52 9.51
C GLU A 65 -11.21 5.51 8.78
N ALA A 66 -11.56 6.61 8.09
CA ALA A 66 -12.76 6.68 7.26
C ALA A 66 -12.66 5.70 6.08
N TRP A 67 -11.51 5.64 5.41
CA TRP A 67 -11.25 4.67 4.35
C TRP A 67 -11.44 3.23 4.83
N THR A 68 -10.89 2.84 5.99
CA THR A 68 -11.03 1.45 6.50
C THR A 68 -12.49 1.01 6.71
N LYS A 69 -13.43 1.95 6.78
CA LYS A 69 -14.88 1.71 6.96
C LYS A 69 -15.66 1.74 5.63
N SER A 70 -15.01 2.14 4.54
CA SER A 70 -15.63 2.41 3.24
C SER A 70 -15.84 1.15 2.38
N GLU A 71 -16.61 1.28 1.30
CA GLU A 71 -16.78 0.22 0.31
C GLU A 71 -15.50 -0.03 -0.50
N GLN A 72 -14.72 1.02 -0.78
CA GLN A 72 -13.43 0.91 -1.46
C GLN A 72 -12.47 0.01 -0.69
N PHE A 73 -12.41 0.15 0.64
CA PHE A 73 -11.61 -0.75 1.48
C PHE A 73 -12.08 -2.19 1.39
N ARG A 74 -13.39 -2.42 1.47
CA ARG A 74 -13.97 -3.76 1.31
C ARG A 74 -13.61 -4.35 -0.05
N ALA A 75 -13.77 -3.60 -1.15
CA ALA A 75 -13.43 -4.06 -2.49
C ALA A 75 -11.95 -4.46 -2.62
N ALA A 76 -11.03 -3.63 -2.11
CA ALA A 76 -9.60 -3.91 -2.12
C ALA A 76 -9.21 -5.18 -1.33
N HIS A 77 -9.94 -5.48 -0.25
CA HIS A 77 -9.62 -6.60 0.65
C HIS A 77 -10.41 -7.88 0.35
N VAL A 78 -11.56 -7.80 -0.33
CA VAL A 78 -12.30 -8.97 -0.84
C VAL A 78 -11.48 -9.71 -1.88
N GLN A 79 -10.81 -9.00 -2.79
CA GLN A 79 -9.91 -9.63 -3.77
C GLN A 79 -8.66 -10.25 -3.12
N ALA A 80 -8.19 -9.70 -2.01
CA ALA A 80 -7.05 -10.24 -1.27
C ALA A 80 -7.37 -11.59 -0.57
N ALA A 81 -8.64 -11.85 -0.27
CA ALA A 81 -9.11 -13.09 0.37
C ALA A 81 -9.32 -14.26 -0.61
N GLN A 82 -9.22 -14.04 -1.93
CA GLN A 82 -9.47 -15.06 -2.94
C GLN A 82 -8.16 -15.76 -3.37
N GLY A 83 -7.99 -17.03 -2.98
CA GLY A 83 -6.92 -17.93 -3.45
C GLY A 83 -6.17 -18.67 -2.34
N VAL A 84 -5.23 -19.53 -2.73
CA VAL A 84 -4.28 -20.17 -1.80
C VAL A 84 -3.44 -19.08 -1.13
N SER A 85 -3.27 -19.16 0.19
CA SER A 85 -2.46 -18.19 0.95
C SER A 85 -1.00 -18.28 0.49
N MET A 86 -0.55 -17.28 -0.28
CA MET A 86 0.85 -17.10 -0.66
C MET A 86 1.72 -16.58 0.50
N ALA A 87 1.07 -16.06 1.54
CA ALA A 87 1.69 -15.48 2.71
C ALA A 87 1.82 -16.50 3.85
N LEU A 88 2.93 -16.38 4.59
CA LEU A 88 3.16 -17.02 5.87
C LEU A 88 2.44 -16.23 6.96
N GLY A 89 1.22 -16.66 7.27
CA GLY A 89 0.38 -16.03 8.29
C GLY A 89 -0.35 -14.79 7.80
N ARG A 90 -0.88 -14.01 8.75
CA ARG A 90 -1.63 -12.78 8.46
C ARG A 90 -0.69 -11.61 8.25
N PRO A 91 -1.10 -10.58 7.48
CA PRO A 91 -0.37 -9.34 7.40
C PRO A 91 -0.24 -8.69 8.79
N GLU A 92 0.91 -8.09 9.05
CA GLU A 92 1.17 -7.32 10.28
C GLU A 92 0.98 -5.83 9.98
N PHE A 93 -0.04 -5.23 10.61
CA PHE A 93 -0.37 -3.82 10.44
C PHE A 93 0.43 -2.95 11.41
N GLU A 94 0.95 -1.83 10.91
CA GLU A 94 1.57 -0.78 11.71
C GLU A 94 1.11 0.59 11.22
N GLY A 95 0.70 1.46 12.15
CA GLY A 95 0.26 2.82 11.88
C GLY A 95 1.15 3.85 12.58
N PHE A 96 1.49 4.94 11.89
CA PHE A 96 2.45 5.93 12.36
C PHE A 96 1.91 7.35 12.21
N ALA A 97 1.97 8.11 13.31
CA ALA A 97 1.90 9.57 13.25
C ALA A 97 3.28 10.12 12.84
N VAL A 98 3.32 10.95 11.80
CA VAL A 98 4.58 11.55 11.35
C VAL A 98 4.99 12.67 12.31
N VAL A 99 6.12 12.48 13.00
CA VAL A 99 6.67 13.46 13.96
C VAL A 99 7.56 14.50 13.27
N GLN A 100 8.24 14.12 12.19
CA GLN A 100 9.11 14.99 11.41
C GLN A 100 9.05 14.60 9.95
N GLU A 101 8.96 15.60 9.07
CA GLU A 101 9.06 15.45 7.63
C GLU A 101 10.09 16.46 7.09
N LEU A 102 10.94 15.99 6.19
CA LEU A 102 11.89 16.81 5.45
C LEU A 102 11.66 16.55 3.97
N VAL A 103 11.09 17.53 3.27
CA VAL A 103 10.86 17.46 1.82
C VAL A 103 11.90 18.33 1.12
N MET A 104 12.62 17.75 0.17
CA MET A 104 13.46 18.51 -0.74
C MET A 104 12.57 19.07 -1.85
N ASP A 105 12.55 20.39 -1.99
CA ASP A 105 11.73 21.06 -2.99
C ASP A 105 12.14 20.59 -4.40
N GLY A 106 11.16 20.14 -5.20
CA GLY A 106 11.40 19.59 -6.54
C GLY A 106 12.00 18.17 -6.61
N ALA A 107 12.05 17.42 -5.50
CA ALA A 107 12.49 16.02 -5.56
C ALA A 107 11.55 15.15 -6.42
N PRO A 108 12.08 14.34 -7.36
CA PRO A 108 11.28 13.40 -8.13
C PRO A 108 10.89 12.24 -7.22
N GLY A 109 9.76 12.37 -6.51
CA GLY A 109 9.39 11.35 -5.52
C GLY A 109 7.96 11.41 -5.00
N PHE A 110 7.30 12.55 -5.06
CA PHE A 110 5.86 12.62 -4.86
C PHE A 110 5.28 13.03 -6.21
N LEU A 111 4.69 12.08 -6.94
CA LEU A 111 3.95 12.38 -8.15
C LEU A 111 2.83 13.36 -7.77
N THR A 112 3.07 14.65 -7.91
CA THR A 112 1.98 15.59 -8.10
C THR A 112 1.29 15.12 -9.37
N SER A 113 0.04 14.68 -9.28
CA SER A 113 -0.81 14.50 -10.46
C SER A 113 -1.01 15.88 -11.09
N GLY A 114 -0.01 16.31 -11.85
CA GLY A 114 -0.07 17.47 -12.69
C GLY A 114 -0.96 17.12 -13.87
N ALA A 115 -2.13 17.75 -13.87
CA ALA A 115 -2.89 18.18 -15.04
C ALA A 115 -2.85 17.28 -16.29
N THR A 116 -4.03 16.76 -16.62
CA THR A 116 -4.59 16.63 -17.96
C THR A 116 -3.64 17.09 -19.09
N GLN A 117 -3.06 16.12 -19.79
CA GLN A 117 -2.70 16.31 -21.19
C GLN A 117 -3.46 15.26 -21.99
N ALA A 118 -4.62 15.68 -22.49
CA ALA A 118 -5.23 15.08 -23.66
C ALA A 118 -5.25 16.17 -24.72
N ALA A 119 -4.58 15.87 -25.84
CA ALA A 119 -4.63 16.63 -27.08
C ALA A 119 -6.00 16.47 -27.75
#